data_AF-A0AAV8VA65-F1
#
_entry.id   AF-A0AAV8VA65-F1
#
_cell.length_a   1.000
_cell.length_b   1.000
_cell.length_c   1.000
_cell.angle_alpha   90.00
_cell.angle_beta   90.00
_cell.angle_gamma   90.00
#
_symmetry.space_group_name_H-M   'P 1'
#
loop_
_entity.id
_entity.type
_entity.pdbx_description
1 polymer ?
#
loop_
_entity_poly.entity_id
_entity_poly.type
_entity_poly.pdbx_seq_one_letter_code
_entity_poly.pdbx_strand_id
1 'polypeptide(L)' 'MSPPEASWHINEFPMHKNTHTIYRLRVHLPNRQIVVFRLGYEHEAMERNEVTRLTGWFALNRIDPDARQYLYS' A
#
# COMPACT_ATOMS: atom_id res chain seq x y z
N MET A 1 25.10 12.87 -15.87
CA MET A 1 23.96 13.66 -16.38
C MET A 1 24.02 13.62 -17.88
N SER A 2 22.94 13.16 -18.51
CA SER A 2 22.84 13.19 -19.97
C SER A 2 22.61 14.63 -20.46
N PRO A 3 23.00 14.99 -21.71
CA PRO A 3 22.76 16.32 -22.27
C PRO A 3 21.32 16.86 -22.12
N PRO A 4 20.24 16.06 -22.33
CA PRO A 4 18.87 16.56 -22.12
C PRO A 4 18.54 16.84 -20.65
N GLU A 5 19.11 16.08 -19.72
CA GLU A 5 18.90 16.24 -18.27
C GLU A 5 19.58 17.52 -17.74
N ALA A 6 20.77 17.86 -18.25
CA ALA A 6 21.46 19.10 -17.93
C ALA A 6 20.68 20.34 -18.40
N SER A 7 20.12 20.31 -19.61
CA SER A 7 19.27 21.39 -20.12
C SER A 7 18.03 21.59 -19.26
N TRP A 8 17.44 20.53 -18.73
CA TRP A 8 16.29 20.62 -17.82
C TRP A 8 16.61 21.36 -16.52
N HIS A 9 17.78 21.09 -15.93
CA HIS A 9 18.25 21.79 -14.74
C HIS A 9 18.57 23.26 -15.00
N ILE A 10 19.24 23.58 -16.12
CA ILE A 10 19.61 24.95 -16.49
C ILE A 10 18.38 25.82 -16.78
N ASN A 11 17.33 25.24 -17.37
CA ASN A 11 16.13 25.96 -17.75
C ASN A 11 15.02 25.89 -16.68
N GLU A 12 15.31 25.33 -15.49
CA GLU A 12 14.39 25.19 -14.36
C GLU A 12 13.00 24.63 -14.74
N PHE A 13 12.94 23.78 -15.76
CA PHE A 13 11.66 23.23 -16.19
C PHE A 13 11.10 22.34 -15.06
N PRO A 14 9.79 22.41 -14.77
CA PRO A 14 9.17 21.61 -13.71
C PRO A 14 9.18 20.12 -14.07
N MET A 15 10.10 19.34 -13.49
CA MET A 15 10.35 17.93 -13.90
C MET A 15 9.08 17.07 -13.84
N HIS A 16 8.23 17.31 -12.85
CA HIS A 16 6.98 16.59 -12.67
C HIS A 16 5.91 17.51 -12.10
N LYS A 17 4.79 17.64 -12.83
CA LYS A 17 3.54 18.13 -12.24
C LYS A 17 2.96 17.02 -11.36
N ASN A 18 3.36 16.96 -10.08
CA ASN A 18 2.74 16.09 -9.09
C ASN A 18 1.34 16.65 -8.75
N THR A 19 0.40 16.49 -9.68
CA THR A 19 -0.98 16.94 -9.54
C THR A 19 -1.78 16.09 -8.56
N HIS A 20 -1.30 14.89 -8.24
CA HIS A 20 -2.03 13.92 -7.43
C HIS A 20 -1.11 13.26 -6.40
N THR A 21 -1.59 13.12 -5.18
CA THR A 21 -0.91 12.36 -4.11
C THR A 21 -0.94 10.86 -4.45
N ILE A 22 0.23 10.24 -4.59
CA ILE A 22 0.35 8.80 -4.85
C ILE A 22 0.40 8.06 -3.51
N TYR A 23 -0.65 7.31 -3.21
CA TYR A 23 -0.68 6.42 -2.04
C TYR A 23 -0.31 4.99 -2.45
N ARG A 24 0.72 4.43 -1.82
CA ARG A 24 1.10 3.02 -2.01
C ARG A 24 0.24 2.14 -1.11
N LEU A 25 -0.81 1.55 -1.68
CA LEU A 25 -1.61 0.53 -1.00
C LEU A 25 -0.79 -0.75 -0.83
N ARG A 26 -0.67 -1.25 0.40
CA ARG A 26 -0.15 -2.61 0.65
C ARG A 26 -1.22 -3.63 0.27
N VAL A 27 -1.33 -3.90 -1.04
CA VAL A 27 -2.18 -4.96 -1.56
C VAL A 27 -1.39 -6.27 -1.50
N HIS A 28 -1.79 -7.19 -0.62
CA HIS A 28 -1.20 -8.52 -0.55
C HIS A 28 -2.09 -9.51 -1.30
N LEU A 29 -1.46 -10.34 -2.14
CA LEU A 29 -2.13 -11.50 -2.73
C LEU A 29 -2.49 -12.51 -1.62
N PRO A 30 -3.53 -13.32 -1.79
CA PRO A 30 -3.88 -14.39 -0.85
C PRO A 30 -2.66 -15.25 -0.52
N ASN A 31 -2.39 -15.46 0.76
CA ASN A 31 -1.26 -16.24 1.29
C ASN A 31 0.14 -15.72 0.89
N ARG A 32 0.27 -14.46 0.45
CA ARG A 32 1.56 -13.80 0.17
C ARG A 32 1.81 -12.58 1.07
N GLN A 33 1.30 -12.64 2.29
CA GLN A 33 1.61 -11.65 3.31
C GLN A 33 2.95 -12.01 3.94
N ILE A 34 3.76 -11.00 4.25
CA ILE A 34 5.00 -11.22 4.98
C ILE A 34 4.63 -11.47 6.44
N VAL A 35 4.87 -12.67 6.91
CA VAL A 35 4.66 -13.05 8.31
C VAL A 35 5.99 -12.96 9.04
N VAL A 36 6.04 -12.13 10.08
CA VAL A 36 7.16 -12.11 11.02
C VAL A 36 6.82 -13.05 12.16
N PHE A 37 7.66 -14.06 12.40
CA PHE A 37 7.46 -15.04 13.45
C PHE A 37 8.70 -15.15 14.34
N ARG A 38 8.50 -15.69 15.55
CA ARG A 38 9.59 -16.12 16.42
C ARG A 38 9.84 -17.61 16.19
N LEU A 39 11.09 -18.03 16.24
CA LEU A 39 11.48 -19.43 16.06
C LEU A 39 10.68 -20.33 17.03
N GLY A 40 10.02 -21.37 16.51
CA GLY A 40 9.15 -22.28 17.28
C GLY A 40 7.68 -21.84 17.39
N TYR A 41 7.31 -20.67 16.85
CA TYR A 41 5.93 -20.16 16.80
C TYR A 41 5.46 -19.95 15.35
N GLU A 42 6.03 -20.69 14.40
CA GLU A 42 5.72 -20.59 12.97
C GLU A 42 4.23 -20.82 12.70
N HIS A 43 3.65 -21.84 13.35
CA HIS A 43 2.25 -22.23 13.16
C HIS A 43 1.28 -21.18 13.74
N GLU A 44 1.57 -20.67 14.94
CA GLU A 44 0.78 -19.59 15.54
C GLU A 44 0.87 -18.32 14.71
N ALA A 45 2.05 -17.97 14.20
CA ALA A 45 2.23 -16.81 13.34
C ALA A 45 1.53 -16.96 11.98
N MET A 46 1.38 -18.18 11.48
CA MET A 46 0.62 -18.47 10.27
C MET A 46 -0.89 -18.35 10.50
N GLU A 47 -1.40 -18.79 11.66
CA GLU A 47 -2.80 -18.57 12.03
C GLU A 47 -3.08 -17.09 12.33
N ARG A 48 -2.16 -16.41 13.02
CA ARG A 48 -2.14 -14.96 13.25
C ARG A 48 -1.79 -14.12 12.04
N ASN A 49 -1.52 -14.73 10.88
CA ASN A 49 -1.41 -13.99 9.62
C ASN A 49 -2.82 -13.56 9.21
N GLU A 50 -3.31 -12.61 10.00
CA GLU A 50 -4.68 -12.21 10.18
C GLU A 50 -4.84 -10.85 9.56
N VAL A 51 -5.91 -10.71 8.81
CA VAL A 51 -6.63 -9.47 8.53
C VAL A 51 -5.73 -8.22 8.55
N THR A 52 -5.00 -8.00 7.46
CA THR A 52 -4.35 -6.70 7.21
C THR A 52 -5.38 -5.57 7.23
N ARG A 53 -4.96 -4.33 7.52
CA ARG A 53 -5.87 -3.16 7.54
C ARG A 53 -6.73 -3.05 6.28
N LEU A 54 -6.17 -3.37 5.11
CA LEU A 54 -6.87 -3.36 3.83
C LEU A 54 -7.89 -4.50 3.70
N THR A 55 -7.52 -5.72 4.07
CA THR A 55 -8.44 -6.87 4.01
C THR A 55 -9.55 -6.78 5.06
N GLY A 56 -9.27 -6.20 6.23
CA GLY A 56 -10.27 -5.85 7.23
C GLY A 56 -11.24 -4.78 6.74
N TRP A 57 -10.74 -3.74 6.07
CA TRP A 57 -11.58 -2.72 5.44
C TRP A 57 -12.50 -3.33 4.38
N PHE A 58 -11.99 -4.23 3.52
CA PHE A 58 -12.84 -4.94 2.55
C PHE A 58 -13.90 -5.83 3.21
N ALA A 59 -13.54 -6.55 4.28
CA ALA A 59 -14.48 -7.38 5.02
C ALA A 59 -15.60 -6.53 5.64
N LEU A 60 -15.25 -5.40 6.25
CA LEU A 60 -16.22 -4.46 6.83
C LEU A 60 -17.20 -3.93 5.77
N ASN A 61 -16.70 -3.49 4.61
CA ASN A 61 -17.51 -2.97 3.51
C ASN A 61 -18.49 -4.01 2.91
N ARG A 62 -18.21 -5.31 3.08
CA ARG A 62 -19.11 -6.39 2.67
C ARG A 62 -20.28 -6.58 3.65
N ILE A 63 -20.05 -6.35 4.94
CA ILE A 63 -21.02 -6.63 6.02
C ILE A 63 -21.87 -5.41 6.31
N ASP A 64 -21.26 -4.22 6.36
CA ASP A 64 -21.90 -2.97 6.73
C ASP A 64 -22.02 -2.03 5.51
N PRO A 65 -23.24 -1.79 5.00
CA PRO A 65 -23.47 -0.83 3.90
C PRO A 65 -23.07 0.61 4.27
N ASP A 66 -23.22 1.01 5.53
CA ASP A 66 -22.90 2.36 5.98
C ASP A 66 -21.39 2.57 6.01
N ALA A 67 -20.60 1.52 6.24
CA ALA A 67 -19.14 1.61 6.17
C ALA A 67 -18.59 2.03 4.80
N ARG A 68 -19.38 1.88 3.72
CA ARG A 68 -19.00 2.25 2.35
C ARG A 68 -18.90 3.75 2.11
N GLN A 69 -19.40 4.55 3.05
CA GLN A 69 -19.24 6.01 3.00
C GLN A 69 -17.81 6.46 3.35
N TYR A 70 -17.04 5.61 4.03
CA TYR A 70 -15.69 5.93 4.46
C TYR A 70 -14.64 5.43 3.47
N LEU A 71 -13.79 6.34 3.00
CA LEU A 71 -12.65 6.00 2.15
C LEU A 71 -11.52 5.39 2.98
N TYR A 72 -10.75 4.49 2.36
CA TYR A 72 -9.53 3.96 2.97
C TYR A 72 -8.44 5.05 3.01
N SER A 73 -8.12 5.55 4.21
CA SER A 73 -7.08 6.57 4.47
C SER A 73 -5.78 5.96 4.99
#